data_AF-A0A2D8PNV6-F1
#
_entry.id   AF-A0A2D8PNV6-F1
#
_cell.length_a   1.000
_cell.length_b   1.000
_cell.length_c   1.000
_cell.angle_alpha   90.00
_cell.angle_beta   90.00
_cell.angle_gamma   90.00
#
_symmetry.space_group_name_H-M   'P 1'
#
loop_
_entity.id
_entity.type
_entity.pdbx_description
1 polymer ?
#
loop_
_entity_poly.entity_id
_entity_poly.type
_entity_poly.pdbx_seq_one_letter_code
_entity_poly.pdbx_strand_id
1 'polypeptide(L)' 'MTTSNWPLKGDYFENCNCVWLCPCPFGGDPAEGHCDVGFAFHVDEGAFDGVPIDGLNLAAVFYTPGSMPDGNWIGA' A
#
# COMPACT_ATOMS: atom_id res chain seq x y z
N MET A 1 21.55 -6.20 -14.51
CA MET A 1 20.16 -5.76 -14.27
C MET A 1 20.16 -4.26 -14.50
N THR A 2 19.45 -3.77 -15.52
CA THR A 2 19.25 -2.34 -15.70
C THR A 2 18.30 -1.88 -14.61
N THR A 3 18.80 -1.09 -13.67
CA THR A 3 17.96 -0.47 -12.63
C THR A 3 17.17 0.63 -13.32
N SER A 4 15.87 0.41 -13.58
CA SER A 4 14.97 1.48 -14.00
C SER A 4 15.02 2.60 -12.97
N ASN A 5 15.14 3.84 -13.44
CA ASN A 5 15.19 4.99 -12.56
C ASN A 5 13.75 5.43 -12.30
N TRP A 6 13.25 5.14 -11.10
CA TRP A 6 11.87 5.42 -10.71
C TRP A 6 11.76 6.18 -9.38
N PRO A 7 12.22 7.45 -9.32
CA PRO A 7 11.99 8.28 -8.15
C PRO A 7 10.49 8.59 -8.02
N LEU A 8 10.00 8.48 -6.79
CA LEU A 8 8.63 8.83 -6.39
C LEU A 8 8.70 9.59 -5.07
N LYS A 9 8.04 10.74 -5.03
CA LYS A 9 7.82 11.57 -3.84
C LYS A 9 6.36 11.99 -3.84
N GLY A 10 5.75 11.95 -2.67
CA GLY A 10 4.33 12.25 -2.55
C GLY A 10 3.75 11.88 -1.20
N ASP A 11 2.42 11.91 -1.15
CA ASP A 11 1.65 11.63 0.05
C ASP A 11 1.18 10.17 0.07
N TYR A 12 1.44 9.51 1.19
CA TYR A 12 0.98 8.17 1.48
C TYR A 12 -0.26 8.21 2.37
N PHE A 13 -1.32 7.53 1.95
CA PHE A 13 -2.52 7.33 2.74
C PHE A 13 -2.86 5.85 2.81
N GLU A 14 -3.12 5.37 4.01
CA GLU A 14 -3.58 4.01 4.24
C GLU A 14 -4.62 3.99 5.35
N ASN A 15 -5.67 3.20 5.17
CA ASN A 15 -6.65 2.94 6.20
C ASN A 15 -7.07 1.47 6.14
N CYS A 16 -7.34 0.91 7.32
CA CYS A 16 -7.86 -0.44 7.46
C CYS A 16 -8.94 -0.50 8.54
N ASN A 17 -9.62 -1.64 8.64
CA ASN A 17 -10.61 -1.95 9.67
C ASN A 17 -10.04 -2.10 11.10
N CYS A 18 -8.80 -1.70 11.36
CA CYS A 18 -8.21 -1.74 12.70
C CYS A 18 -8.82 -0.69 13.64
N VAL A 19 -9.04 -1.08 14.89
CA VAL A 19 -9.68 -0.21 15.90
C VAL A 19 -8.76 0.89 16.43
N TRP A 20 -7.44 0.71 16.43
CA TRP A 20 -6.53 1.72 16.99
C TRP A 20 -5.17 1.83 16.30
N LEU A 21 -4.31 0.83 16.47
CA LEU A 21 -3.00 0.75 15.81
C LEU A 21 -3.00 -0.49 14.95
N CYS A 22 -2.54 -0.37 13.70
CA CYS A 22 -2.47 -1.49 12.77
C CYS A 22 -1.34 -2.44 13.18
N PRO A 23 -1.63 -3.66 13.68
CA PRO A 23 -0.60 -4.59 14.08
C PRO A 23 -0.14 -5.49 12.90
N CYS A 24 -0.93 -5.53 11.81
CA CYS A 24 -0.77 -6.48 10.72
C CYS A 24 0.60 -6.39 10.01
N PRO A 25 1.16 -5.21 9.70
CA PRO A 25 2.50 -5.11 9.10
C PRO A 25 3.60 -5.68 10.01
N PHE A 26 3.37 -5.72 11.32
CA PHE A 26 4.32 -6.18 12.33
C PHE A 26 4.08 -7.62 12.77
N GLY A 27 3.24 -8.36 12.05
CA GLY A 27 2.97 -9.76 12.33
C GLY A 27 1.85 -10.02 13.35
N GLY A 28 1.18 -8.98 13.84
CA GLY A 28 0.04 -9.16 14.77
C GLY A 28 -1.27 -9.43 14.04
N ASP A 29 -2.18 -10.13 14.73
CA ASP A 29 -3.46 -10.52 14.16
C ASP A 29 -4.40 -9.32 13.97
N PRO A 30 -5.19 -9.28 12.86
CA PRO A 30 -6.22 -8.26 12.67
C PRO A 30 -7.29 -8.35 13.76
N ALA A 31 -7.83 -7.20 14.17
CA ALA A 31 -8.83 -7.13 15.25
C ALA A 31 -10.11 -7.95 14.96
N GLU A 32 -10.49 -8.05 13.69
CA GLU A 32 -11.69 -8.75 13.23
C GLU A 32 -11.37 -10.08 12.49
N GLY A 33 -10.15 -10.60 12.68
CA GLY A 33 -9.69 -11.83 12.03
C GLY A 33 -9.38 -11.71 10.53
N HIS A 34 -9.58 -10.53 9.94
CA HIS A 34 -9.19 -10.17 8.59
C HIS A 34 -8.80 -8.69 8.53
N CYS A 35 -7.99 -8.32 7.55
CA CYS A 35 -7.62 -6.94 7.27
C CYS A 35 -8.18 -6.53 5.90
N ASP A 36 -9.08 -5.55 5.90
CA ASP A 36 -9.48 -4.82 4.71
C ASP A 36 -8.65 -3.55 4.65
N VAL A 37 -7.63 -3.51 3.80
CA VAL A 37 -6.72 -2.37 3.69
C VAL A 37 -6.96 -1.62 2.40
N GLY A 38 -7.22 -0.32 2.51
CA GLY A 38 -7.18 0.63 1.42
C GLY A 38 -5.88 1.41 1.45
N PHE A 39 -5.14 1.36 0.36
CA PHE A 39 -3.91 2.11 0.12
C PHE A 39 -4.16 3.14 -0.97
N ALA A 40 -3.68 4.37 -0.76
CA ALA A 40 -3.64 5.41 -1.76
C ALA A 40 -2.33 6.18 -1.70
N PHE A 41 -1.83 6.60 -2.86
CA PHE A 41 -0.65 7.41 -2.99
C PHE A 41 -0.86 8.51 -4.02
N HIS A 42 -0.62 9.76 -3.62
CA HIS A 42 -0.59 10.88 -4.54
C HIS A 42 0.86 11.19 -4.91
N VAL A 43 1.20 11.21 -6.20
CA VAL A 43 2.56 11.54 -6.65
C VAL A 43 2.70 13.04 -6.79
N ASP A 44 3.46 13.69 -5.90
CA ASP A 44 3.82 15.11 -6.03
C ASP A 44 4.92 15.30 -7.09
N GLU A 45 5.96 14.47 -7.02
CA GLU A 45 7.11 14.49 -7.92
C GLU A 45 7.52 13.05 -8.28
N GLY A 46 7.58 12.71 -9.57
CA GLY A 46 7.97 11.37 -9.98
C GLY A 46 8.27 11.21 -11.47
N ALA A 47 9.16 10.27 -11.78
CA ALA A 47 9.50 9.91 -13.15
C ALA A 47 9.72 8.40 -13.27
N PHE A 48 9.20 7.77 -14.32
CA PHE A 48 9.49 6.38 -14.66
C PHE A 48 10.30 6.31 -15.95
N ASP A 49 11.59 5.99 -15.87
CA ASP A 49 12.49 5.91 -17.02
C ASP A 49 12.44 7.17 -17.93
N GLY A 50 12.30 8.34 -17.31
CA GLY A 50 12.20 9.65 -17.96
C GLY A 50 10.79 10.08 -18.37
N VAL A 51 9.77 9.25 -18.15
CA VAL A 51 8.36 9.62 -18.33
C VAL A 51 7.85 10.29 -17.05
N PRO A 52 7.40 11.56 -17.09
CA PRO A 52 6.86 12.23 -15.92
C PRO A 52 5.54 11.59 -15.48
N ILE A 53 5.39 11.40 -14.18
CA ILE A 53 4.20 10.79 -13.56
C ILE A 53 3.66 11.65 -12.40
N ASP A 54 4.07 12.91 -12.36
CA ASP A 54 3.60 13.91 -11.39
C ASP A 54 2.08 14.09 -11.48
N GLY A 55 1.43 14.26 -10.32
CA GLY A 55 -0.02 14.46 -10.19
C GLY A 55 -0.87 13.21 -10.36
N LEU A 56 -0.29 12.04 -10.63
CA LEU A 56 -1.01 10.77 -10.69
C LEU A 56 -1.39 10.28 -9.30
N ASN A 57 -2.50 9.55 -9.23
CA ASN A 57 -2.98 8.90 -8.02
C ASN A 57 -2.94 7.38 -8.21
N LEU A 58 -2.38 6.68 -7.24
CA LEU A 58 -2.45 5.24 -7.14
C LEU A 58 -3.41 4.91 -6.00
N ALA A 59 -4.27 3.93 -6.22
CA ALA A 59 -5.09 3.36 -5.16
C ALA A 59 -5.14 1.85 -5.36
N ALA A 60 -5.10 1.11 -4.26
CA ALA A 60 -5.26 -0.32 -4.25
C ALA A 60 -6.03 -0.73 -3.00
N VAL A 61 -6.85 -1.77 -3.13
CA VAL A 61 -7.58 -2.33 -1.98
C VAL A 61 -7.18 -3.80 -1.86
N PHE A 62 -6.85 -4.24 -0.65
CA PHE A 62 -6.52 -5.63 -0.38
C PHE A 62 -7.35 -6.18 0.78
N TYR A 63 -7.70 -7.45 0.65
CA TYR A 63 -8.22 -8.29 1.71
C TYR A 63 -7.12 -9.27 2.12
N THR A 64 -6.84 -9.36 3.43
CA THR A 64 -5.98 -10.41 4.00
C THR A 64 -6.75 -11.19 5.06
N PRO A 65 -6.75 -12.54 5.01
CA PRO A 65 -7.47 -13.39 5.98
C PRO A 65 -6.77 -13.50 7.35
N GLY A 66 -5.72 -12.71 7.60
CA GLY A 66 -4.87 -12.81 8.77
C GLY A 66 -3.71 -11.84 8.70
N SER A 67 -2.62 -12.16 9.39
CA SER A 67 -1.41 -11.35 9.43
C SER A 67 -0.85 -11.09 8.03
N MET A 68 -0.44 -9.86 7.75
CA MET A 68 0.06 -9.47 6.42
C MET A 68 1.26 -10.31 5.94
N PRO A 69 2.25 -10.65 6.80
CA PRO A 69 3.37 -11.51 6.42
C PRO A 69 2.98 -12.94 6.00
N ASP A 70 1.82 -13.44 6.41
CA ASP A 70 1.35 -14.79 6.08
C ASP A 70 0.86 -14.91 4.63
N GLY A 71 0.67 -13.78 3.94
CA GLY A 71 0.29 -13.76 2.53
C GLY A 71 -1.20 -14.05 2.29
N ASN A 72 -1.52 -14.63 1.14
CA ASN A 72 -2.89 -14.85 0.64
C ASN A 72 -3.71 -13.55 0.45
N TRP A 73 -3.06 -12.50 -0.06
CA TRP A 73 -3.70 -11.22 -0.30
C TRP A 73 -4.58 -11.31 -1.55
N ILE A 74 -5.80 -10.81 -1.45
CA ILE A 74 -6.71 -10.66 -2.59
C ILE A 74 -6.85 -9.16 -2.82
N GLY A 75 -6.42 -8.66 -3.98
CA GLY A 75 -6.40 -7.23 -4.25
C GLY A 75 -7.05 -6.84 -5.58
N ALA A 76 -7.49 -5.59 -5.64
CA ALA A 76 -7.98 -4.91 -6.84
C ALA A 76 -7.37 -3.50 -6.94
#